data_AF-A0A2D5I8U4-F1
#
_entry.id   AF-A0A2D5I8U4-F1
#
_cell.length_a   1.000
_cell.length_b   1.000
_cell.length_c   1.000
_cell.angle_alpha   90.00
_cell.angle_beta   90.00
_cell.angle_gamma   90.00
#
_symmetry.space_group_name_H-M   'P 1'
#
loop_
_entity.id
_entity.type
_entity.pdbx_description
1 polymer ?
#
loop_
_entity_poly.entity_id
_entity_poly.type
_entity_poly.pdbx_seq_one_letter_code
_entity_poly.pdbx_strand_id
1 'polypeptide(L)'
;MTEDSKFDDLPSAGGFKAINYVMSIARKVGTRKLTAAVRSKNACKACAFGTGGQRGGLHNEYSNRVEICNKNIQAQLSDNREPIPAEIFEQNSLSELRELSGKQLEDLGRLSHPLYKEAGADRYQIIGYKQALQLIADRMASGDPHRSFFYGSGRSSNEAAFILQLFARLYGCNHINNCSYYCHQASGVGLNATIGTATATIQYGDLHKADLIFVFGANPASNHPRFVKVLLECRQRGGKVIIVNPAREAGLVRFASPANFKSMITGGGEVASHYVQPHV
;
A
#
# COMPACT_ATOMS: atom_id res chain seq x y z
N MET A 1 -35.57 18.13 11.67
CA MET A 1 -35.20 17.35 10.47
C MET A 1 -33.69 17.22 10.51
N THR A 2 -33.18 16.06 10.92
CA THR A 2 -31.74 15.80 11.00
C THR A 2 -31.18 15.72 9.58
N GLU A 3 -30.01 16.32 9.34
CA GLU A 3 -29.29 16.28 8.05
C GLU A 3 -28.86 14.86 7.62
N ASP A 4 -29.16 13.85 8.42
CA ASP A 4 -28.84 12.44 8.18
C ASP A 4 -29.57 11.83 6.97
N SER A 5 -30.72 12.37 6.54
CA SER A 5 -31.62 11.68 5.60
C SER A 5 -31.31 11.86 4.10
N LYS A 6 -30.25 12.59 3.72
CA LYS A 6 -29.95 12.87 2.30
C LYS A 6 -28.94 11.91 1.65
N PHE A 7 -28.46 10.89 2.37
CA PHE A 7 -27.26 10.15 1.96
C PHE A 7 -27.33 8.63 2.14
N ASP A 8 -28.54 8.08 2.34
CA ASP A 8 -28.79 6.62 2.31
C ASP A 8 -28.51 5.98 0.93
N ASP A 9 -28.29 6.81 -0.11
CA ASP A 9 -28.05 6.39 -1.49
C ASP A 9 -26.57 6.20 -1.87
N LEU A 10 -25.62 6.31 -0.92
CA LEU A 10 -24.21 6.05 -1.23
C LEU A 10 -23.99 4.54 -1.50
N PRO A 11 -23.49 4.15 -2.69
CA PRO A 11 -23.30 2.75 -3.02
C PRO A 11 -22.26 2.10 -2.11
N SER A 12 -22.53 0.89 -1.62
CA SER A 12 -21.60 0.15 -0.77
C SER A 12 -20.23 -0.04 -1.45
N ALA A 13 -19.15 0.21 -0.71
CA ALA A 13 -17.81 -0.16 -1.16
C ALA A 13 -17.62 -1.68 -1.03
N GLY A 14 -17.01 -2.33 -2.04
CA GLY A 14 -16.79 -3.78 -2.08
C GLY A 14 -17.75 -4.55 -2.99
N GLY A 15 -18.23 -5.72 -2.54
CA GLY A 15 -19.22 -6.56 -3.22
C GLY A 15 -18.77 -7.25 -4.52
N PHE A 16 -19.73 -7.60 -5.39
CA PHE A 16 -19.50 -8.35 -6.65
C PHE A 16 -18.49 -7.70 -7.60
N LYS A 17 -18.34 -6.37 -7.57
CA LYS A 17 -17.32 -5.66 -8.35
C LYS A 17 -15.90 -6.12 -7.99
N ALA A 18 -15.64 -6.39 -6.71
CA ALA A 18 -14.35 -6.91 -6.25
C ALA A 18 -14.09 -8.33 -6.80
N ILE A 19 -15.11 -9.20 -6.77
CA ILE A 19 -15.00 -10.57 -7.30
C ILE A 19 -14.76 -10.55 -8.81
N ASN A 20 -15.53 -9.77 -9.55
CA ASN A 20 -15.37 -9.62 -11.00
C ASN A 20 -13.96 -9.12 -11.36
N TYR A 21 -13.43 -8.19 -10.57
CA TYR A 21 -12.06 -7.72 -10.73
C TYR A 21 -11.04 -8.86 -10.53
N VAL A 22 -11.14 -9.63 -9.45
CA VAL A 22 -10.25 -10.78 -9.19
C VAL A 22 -10.37 -11.85 -10.27
N MET A 23 -11.59 -12.12 -10.77
CA MET A 23 -11.80 -13.05 -11.88
C MET A 23 -11.20 -12.54 -13.18
N SER A 24 -11.31 -11.23 -13.47
CA SER A 24 -10.69 -10.62 -14.64
C SER A 24 -9.16 -10.76 -14.62
N ILE A 25 -8.57 -10.66 -13.42
CA ILE A 25 -7.15 -10.90 -13.19
C ILE A 25 -6.80 -12.36 -13.43
N ALA A 26 -7.54 -13.28 -12.82
CA ALA A 26 -7.28 -14.72 -12.93
C ALA A 26 -7.27 -15.18 -14.40
N ARG A 27 -8.12 -14.57 -15.25
CA ARG A 27 -8.13 -14.78 -16.70
C ARG A 27 -6.88 -14.27 -17.41
N LYS A 28 -6.28 -13.16 -16.95
CA LYS A 28 -5.09 -12.55 -17.55
C LYS A 28 -3.79 -13.28 -17.18
N VAL A 29 -3.60 -13.57 -15.88
CA VAL A 29 -2.32 -14.14 -15.39
C VAL A 29 -2.36 -15.66 -15.23
N GLY A 30 -3.54 -16.27 -15.30
CA GLY A 30 -3.76 -17.68 -15.02
C GLY A 30 -3.93 -17.99 -13.54
N THR A 31 -4.82 -18.93 -13.24
CA THR A 31 -5.20 -19.31 -11.87
C THR A 31 -4.03 -19.87 -11.05
N ARG A 32 -3.11 -20.60 -11.68
CA ARG A 32 -1.93 -21.18 -11.02
C ARG A 32 -0.96 -20.10 -10.53
N LYS A 33 -0.60 -19.15 -11.40
CA LYS A 33 0.29 -18.03 -11.04
C LYS A 33 -0.35 -17.16 -9.95
N LEU A 34 -1.64 -16.85 -10.09
CA LEU A 34 -2.39 -16.10 -9.08
C LEU A 34 -2.38 -16.82 -7.73
N THR A 35 -2.69 -18.13 -7.70
CA THR A 35 -2.71 -18.93 -6.47
C THR A 35 -1.33 -18.98 -5.81
N ALA A 36 -0.26 -19.16 -6.59
CA ALA A 36 1.10 -19.16 -6.08
C ALA A 36 1.47 -17.78 -5.49
N ALA A 37 1.13 -16.69 -6.17
CA ALA A 37 1.39 -15.33 -5.72
C ALA A 37 0.71 -15.06 -4.37
N VAL A 38 -0.60 -15.33 -4.26
CA VAL A 38 -1.35 -15.02 -3.05
C VAL A 38 -0.94 -15.90 -1.86
N ARG A 39 -0.51 -17.15 -2.10
CA ARG A 39 -0.03 -18.06 -1.05
C ARG A 39 1.43 -17.81 -0.65
N SER A 40 2.18 -17.01 -1.41
CA SER A 40 3.59 -16.78 -1.14
C SER A 40 3.79 -16.13 0.24
N LYS A 41 4.90 -16.45 0.90
CA LYS A 41 5.28 -15.84 2.17
C LYS A 41 5.73 -14.41 1.90
N ASN A 42 4.81 -13.47 2.03
CA ASN A 42 5.06 -12.05 1.79
C ASN A 42 4.38 -11.18 2.85
N ALA A 43 4.95 -9.99 3.05
CA ALA A 43 4.28 -8.92 3.77
C ALA A 43 3.33 -8.18 2.81
N CYS A 44 2.20 -7.71 3.33
CA CYS A 44 1.24 -6.98 2.51
C CYS A 44 1.90 -5.75 1.89
N LYS A 45 1.84 -5.65 0.55
CA LYS A 45 2.52 -4.56 -0.13
C LYS A 45 1.77 -3.22 -0.19
N ALA A 46 0.57 -3.17 0.36
CA ALA A 46 -0.32 -2.03 0.20
C ALA A 46 -0.94 -1.52 1.51
N CYS A 47 -0.74 -2.21 2.64
CA CYS A 47 -1.43 -1.93 3.89
C CYS A 47 -0.51 -2.20 5.08
N ALA A 48 -0.74 -1.48 6.19
CA ALA A 48 -0.05 -1.68 7.46
C ALA A 48 -0.37 -3.02 8.15
N PHE A 49 -1.52 -3.64 7.83
CA PHE A 49 -1.94 -4.94 8.37
C PHE A 49 -1.39 -6.08 7.49
N GLY A 50 -0.54 -6.94 8.07
CA GLY A 50 0.27 -7.90 7.32
C GLY A 50 -0.54 -9.09 6.84
N THR A 51 -0.42 -9.53 5.59
CA THR A 51 -1.19 -10.68 5.08
C THR A 51 -0.60 -12.02 5.54
N GLY A 52 -0.56 -12.29 6.84
CA GLY A 52 -0.13 -13.58 7.39
C GLY A 52 1.39 -13.78 7.43
N GLY A 53 2.16 -12.95 6.72
CA GLY A 53 3.62 -12.92 6.77
C GLY A 53 4.22 -14.30 6.49
N GLN A 54 4.86 -14.91 7.50
CA GLN A 54 5.45 -16.24 7.41
C GLN A 54 4.42 -17.37 7.20
N ARG A 55 3.14 -17.12 7.50
CA ARG A 55 2.02 -18.04 7.25
C ARG A 55 1.49 -17.94 5.81
N GLY A 56 2.00 -17.01 5.00
CA GLY A 56 1.59 -16.80 3.60
C GLY A 56 0.54 -15.70 3.43
N GLY A 57 0.59 -15.03 2.28
CA GLY A 57 -0.17 -13.85 1.85
C GLY A 57 -1.71 -13.95 1.87
N LEU A 58 -2.25 -15.11 2.24
CA LEU A 58 -3.69 -15.38 2.30
C LEU A 58 -4.26 -15.34 3.71
N HIS A 59 -3.44 -15.29 4.75
CA HIS A 59 -3.94 -15.50 6.10
C HIS A 59 -3.98 -14.22 6.92
N ASN A 60 -4.89 -14.16 7.87
CA ASN A 60 -4.88 -13.18 8.93
C ASN A 60 -3.88 -13.61 10.02
N GLU A 61 -2.94 -12.73 10.38
CA GLU A 61 -1.92 -12.89 11.41
C GLU A 61 -2.50 -13.20 12.81
N TYR A 62 -3.70 -12.70 13.09
CA TYR A 62 -4.43 -12.92 14.34
C TYR A 62 -5.26 -14.22 14.34
N SER A 63 -5.95 -14.57 13.25
CA SER A 63 -6.98 -15.63 13.28
C SER A 63 -6.75 -16.84 12.36
N ASN A 64 -5.64 -16.91 11.62
CA ASN A 64 -5.35 -17.94 10.60
C ASN A 64 -6.42 -18.13 9.50
N ARG A 65 -7.52 -17.38 9.54
CA ARG A 65 -8.56 -17.37 8.52
C ARG A 65 -8.02 -16.80 7.21
N VAL A 66 -8.59 -17.24 6.10
CA VAL A 66 -8.31 -16.65 4.80
C VAL A 66 -8.79 -15.20 4.80
N GLU A 67 -7.89 -14.28 4.54
CA GLU A 67 -8.13 -12.85 4.48
C GLU A 67 -7.21 -12.20 3.44
N ILE A 68 -7.79 -11.88 2.29
CA ILE A 68 -7.13 -11.17 1.20
C ILE A 68 -7.98 -9.97 0.78
N CYS A 69 -7.33 -8.88 0.41
CA CYS A 69 -8.00 -7.68 -0.11
C CYS A 69 -7.54 -7.36 -1.53
N ASN A 70 -8.37 -6.63 -2.27
CA ASN A 70 -8.07 -6.23 -3.66
C ASN A 70 -6.73 -5.49 -3.78
N LYS A 71 -6.37 -4.66 -2.79
CA LYS A 71 -5.10 -3.93 -2.77
C LYS A 71 -3.89 -4.85 -2.69
N ASN A 72 -3.99 -5.94 -1.92
CA ASN A 72 -2.94 -6.95 -1.84
C ASN A 72 -2.78 -7.67 -3.18
N ILE A 73 -3.90 -8.07 -3.81
CA ILE A 73 -3.89 -8.69 -5.13
C ILE A 73 -3.26 -7.76 -6.17
N GLN A 74 -3.67 -6.49 -6.22
CA GLN A 74 -3.12 -5.47 -7.11
C GLN A 74 -1.60 -5.36 -7.00
N ALA A 75 -1.08 -5.25 -5.78
CA ALA A 75 0.35 -5.10 -5.54
C ALA A 75 1.16 -6.37 -5.92
N GLN A 76 0.59 -7.56 -5.74
CA GLN A 76 1.26 -8.79 -6.19
C GLN A 76 1.23 -8.95 -7.71
N LEU A 77 0.22 -8.43 -8.38
CA LEU A 77 0.14 -8.50 -9.84
C LEU A 77 1.14 -7.57 -10.52
N SER A 78 1.36 -6.37 -9.98
CA SER A 78 2.39 -5.47 -10.50
C SER A 78 3.78 -6.13 -10.47
N ASP A 79 4.08 -6.91 -9.43
CA ASP A 79 5.35 -7.64 -9.34
C ASP A 79 5.49 -8.78 -10.37
N ASN A 80 4.37 -9.37 -10.79
CA ASN A 80 4.33 -10.54 -11.68
C ASN A 80 4.03 -10.18 -13.15
N ARG A 81 4.08 -8.90 -13.51
CA ARG A 81 3.94 -8.48 -14.91
C ARG A 81 5.11 -9.01 -15.74
N GLU A 82 4.85 -9.18 -17.02
CA GLU A 82 5.92 -9.46 -17.98
C GLU A 82 6.88 -8.26 -18.07
N PRO A 83 8.15 -8.50 -18.43
CA PRO A 83 9.12 -7.43 -18.71
C PRO A 83 8.59 -6.40 -19.70
N ILE A 84 8.97 -5.14 -19.52
CA ILE A 84 8.81 -4.12 -20.56
C ILE A 84 9.66 -4.56 -21.79
N PRO A 85 9.07 -4.65 -23.00
CA PRO A 85 9.83 -4.98 -24.21
C PRO A 85 10.97 -3.98 -24.44
N ALA A 86 12.13 -4.47 -24.89
CA ALA A 86 13.34 -3.66 -25.06
C ALA A 86 13.11 -2.52 -26.07
N GLU A 87 12.31 -2.79 -27.08
CA GLU A 87 11.92 -1.88 -28.17
C GLU A 87 11.27 -0.62 -27.63
N ILE A 88 10.61 -0.69 -26.47
CA ILE A 88 10.01 0.50 -25.83
C ILE A 88 11.09 1.53 -25.49
N PHE A 89 12.24 1.10 -24.97
CA PHE A 89 13.33 2.00 -24.59
C PHE A 89 14.15 2.48 -25.80
N GLU A 90 14.26 1.65 -26.83
CA GLU A 90 14.99 1.98 -28.06
C GLU A 90 14.19 2.96 -28.95
N GLN A 91 12.89 2.72 -29.11
CA GLN A 91 12.05 3.41 -30.09
C GLN A 91 11.33 4.64 -29.55
N ASN A 92 11.20 4.79 -28.22
CA ASN A 92 10.49 5.93 -27.63
C ASN A 92 11.45 6.89 -26.93
N SER A 93 11.30 8.17 -27.24
CA SER A 93 11.92 9.27 -26.51
C SER A 93 11.31 9.45 -25.12
N LEU A 94 12.05 10.09 -24.23
CA LEU A 94 11.59 10.47 -22.89
C LEU A 94 10.40 11.44 -22.94
N SER A 95 10.33 12.28 -23.96
CA SER A 95 9.16 13.15 -24.21
C SER A 95 7.91 12.31 -24.51
N GLU A 96 8.00 11.33 -25.41
CA GLU A 96 6.87 10.47 -25.75
C GLU A 96 6.42 9.64 -24.54
N LEU A 97 7.36 9.08 -23.77
CA LEU A 97 7.04 8.35 -22.54
C LEU A 97 6.38 9.25 -21.48
N ARG A 98 6.68 10.55 -21.46
CA ARG A 98 6.12 11.51 -20.50
C ARG A 98 4.64 11.84 -20.77
N GLU A 99 4.20 11.70 -22.02
CA GLU A 99 2.80 11.89 -22.41
C GLU A 99 1.89 10.72 -21.94
N LEU A 100 2.48 9.58 -21.57
CA LEU A 100 1.74 8.45 -21.04
C LEU A 100 1.27 8.73 -19.60
N SER A 101 0.03 8.39 -19.31
CA SER A 101 -0.48 8.37 -17.94
C SER A 101 0.27 7.34 -17.09
N GLY A 102 0.29 7.52 -15.77
CA GLY A 102 0.89 6.56 -14.85
C GLY A 102 0.32 5.14 -15.00
N LYS A 103 -0.95 5.01 -15.37
CA LYS A 103 -1.56 3.71 -15.67
C LYS A 103 -0.99 3.09 -16.95
N GLN A 104 -0.83 3.88 -18.01
CA GLN A 104 -0.25 3.39 -19.27
C GLN A 104 1.20 2.97 -19.07
N LEU A 105 2.00 3.76 -18.34
CA LEU A 105 3.38 3.40 -17.99
C LEU A 105 3.46 2.08 -17.22
N GLU A 106 2.62 1.92 -16.20
CA GLU A 106 2.53 0.68 -15.42
C GLU A 106 2.07 -0.52 -16.27
N ASP A 107 1.23 -0.29 -17.28
CA ASP A 107 0.76 -1.31 -18.23
C ASP A 107 1.82 -1.74 -19.26
N LEU A 108 2.92 -1.00 -19.41
CA LEU A 108 4.05 -1.43 -20.26
C LEU A 108 4.74 -2.69 -19.74
N GLY A 109 4.70 -2.93 -18.42
CA GLY A 109 5.32 -4.10 -17.79
C GLY A 109 6.27 -3.73 -16.64
N ARG A 110 7.05 -4.72 -16.17
CA ARG A 110 8.06 -4.50 -15.12
C ARG A 110 9.43 -4.18 -15.72
N LEU A 111 10.21 -3.37 -15.02
CA LEU A 111 11.63 -3.19 -15.34
C LEU A 111 12.38 -4.51 -15.10
N SER A 112 13.06 -5.02 -16.13
CA SER A 112 13.85 -6.26 -16.08
C SER A 112 15.35 -6.03 -16.30
N HIS A 113 15.72 -4.88 -16.86
CA HIS A 113 17.10 -4.53 -17.17
C HIS A 113 17.46 -3.16 -16.56
N PRO A 114 18.72 -2.96 -16.16
CA PRO A 114 19.22 -1.62 -15.86
C PRO A 114 19.09 -0.71 -17.09
N LEU A 115 18.58 0.50 -16.85
CA LEU A 115 18.46 1.54 -17.86
C LEU A 115 19.43 2.66 -17.54
N TYR A 116 20.15 3.12 -18.55
CA TYR A 116 21.08 4.23 -18.45
C TYR A 116 20.65 5.34 -19.38
N LYS A 117 20.73 6.58 -18.89
CA LYS A 117 20.47 7.78 -19.66
C LYS A 117 21.69 8.67 -19.58
N GLU A 118 22.36 8.85 -20.71
CA GLU A 118 23.48 9.78 -20.82
C GLU A 118 23.03 11.23 -20.63
N ALA A 119 23.96 12.10 -20.25
CA ALA A 119 23.71 13.53 -20.21
C ALA A 119 23.33 14.02 -21.61
N GLY A 120 22.26 14.83 -21.70
CA GLY A 120 21.75 15.32 -22.99
C GLY A 120 20.94 14.32 -23.83
N ALA A 121 21.04 13.01 -23.57
CA ALA A 121 20.27 12.02 -24.32
C ALA A 121 18.75 12.15 -24.09
N ASP A 122 17.95 11.85 -25.12
CA ASP A 122 16.49 11.87 -25.08
C ASP A 122 15.88 10.47 -24.95
N ARG A 123 16.69 9.41 -24.82
CA ARG A 123 16.27 8.00 -24.75
C ARG A 123 17.02 7.25 -23.65
N TYR A 124 16.43 6.14 -23.21
CA TYR A 124 17.11 5.19 -22.32
C TYR A 124 17.89 4.16 -23.14
N GLN A 125 19.06 3.78 -22.64
CA GLN A 125 19.85 2.66 -23.14
C GLN A 125 19.76 1.50 -22.16
N ILE A 126 19.50 0.30 -22.66
CA ILE A 126 19.58 -0.92 -21.85
C ILE A 126 21.06 -1.26 -21.67
N ILE A 127 21.48 -1.45 -20.41
CA ILE A 127 22.85 -1.85 -20.08
C ILE A 127 22.87 -3.09 -19.19
N GLY A 128 24.01 -3.78 -19.15
CA GLY A 128 24.21 -4.94 -18.28
C GLY A 128 24.39 -4.54 -16.81
N TYR A 129 24.05 -5.43 -15.88
CA TYR A 129 24.24 -5.19 -14.43
C TYR A 129 25.68 -4.87 -14.04
N LYS A 130 26.67 -5.54 -14.65
CA LYS A 130 28.10 -5.25 -14.39
C LYS A 130 28.44 -3.80 -14.74
N GLN A 131 27.98 -3.32 -15.90
CA GLN A 131 28.20 -1.95 -16.34
C GLN A 131 27.46 -0.95 -15.45
N ALA A 132 26.20 -1.24 -15.09
CA ALA A 132 25.42 -0.39 -14.20
C ALA A 132 26.08 -0.23 -12.83
N LEU A 133 26.54 -1.32 -12.22
CA LEU A 133 27.24 -1.31 -10.93
C LEU A 133 28.57 -0.57 -11.02
N GLN A 134 29.34 -0.75 -12.10
CA GLN A 134 30.59 -0.02 -12.31
C GLN A 134 30.33 1.49 -12.44
N LEU A 135 29.35 1.90 -13.23
CA LEU A 135 28.96 3.31 -13.37
C LEU A 135 28.57 3.92 -12.02
N ILE A 136 27.77 3.21 -11.22
CA ILE A 136 27.39 3.67 -9.88
C ILE A 136 28.65 3.80 -9.00
N ALA A 137 29.52 2.79 -8.98
CA ALA A 137 30.73 2.80 -8.18
C ALA A 137 31.67 3.96 -8.57
N ASP A 138 31.90 4.19 -9.86
CA ASP A 138 32.77 5.27 -10.36
C ASP A 138 32.20 6.66 -9.99
N ARG A 139 30.86 6.82 -10.09
CA ARG A 139 30.18 8.07 -9.71
C ARG A 139 30.18 8.32 -8.21
N MET A 140 30.09 7.26 -7.42
CA MET A 140 30.21 7.38 -5.97
C MET A 140 31.66 7.68 -5.58
N ALA A 141 32.65 7.00 -6.15
CA ALA A 141 34.06 7.22 -5.84
C ALA A 141 34.55 8.65 -6.19
N SER A 142 34.02 9.23 -7.27
CA SER A 142 34.31 10.61 -7.67
C SER A 142 33.36 11.66 -7.06
N GLY A 143 32.30 11.21 -6.38
CA GLY A 143 31.27 12.06 -5.82
C GLY A 143 31.63 12.64 -4.45
N ASP A 144 30.93 13.70 -4.05
CA ASP A 144 31.02 14.26 -2.70
C ASP A 144 29.92 13.65 -1.81
N PRO A 145 30.30 12.89 -0.76
CA PRO A 145 29.33 12.32 0.19
C PRO A 145 28.45 13.35 0.88
N HIS A 146 28.95 14.57 1.12
CA HIS A 146 28.20 15.65 1.75
C HIS A 146 27.15 16.25 0.81
N ARG A 147 27.27 16.02 -0.51
CA ARG A 147 26.28 16.43 -1.51
C ARG A 147 25.42 15.27 -2.00
N SER A 148 25.46 14.15 -1.30
CA SER A 148 24.66 12.96 -1.60
C SER A 148 23.44 12.87 -0.69
N PHE A 149 22.43 12.13 -1.14
CA PHE A 149 21.21 11.83 -0.38
C PHE A 149 20.77 10.39 -0.68
N PHE A 150 20.44 9.65 0.37
CA PHE A 150 19.94 8.28 0.27
C PHE A 150 18.48 8.22 0.72
N TYR A 151 17.65 7.61 -0.12
CA TYR A 151 16.22 7.49 0.13
C TYR A 151 15.79 6.02 0.16
N GLY A 152 15.33 5.57 1.31
CA GLY A 152 14.76 4.25 1.51
C GLY A 152 13.24 4.22 1.35
N SER A 153 12.72 3.01 1.14
CA SER A 153 11.28 2.77 1.18
C SER A 153 10.92 1.98 2.43
N GLY A 154 9.85 2.37 3.14
CA GLY A 154 9.22 1.56 4.19
C GLY A 154 8.60 0.26 3.66
N ARG A 155 8.65 0.06 2.34
CA ARG A 155 8.26 -1.19 1.67
C ARG A 155 9.44 -2.15 1.50
N SER A 156 10.67 -1.72 1.77
CA SER A 156 11.87 -2.55 1.77
C SER A 156 11.92 -3.45 3.02
N SER A 157 12.74 -4.50 2.98
CA SER A 157 12.97 -5.32 4.18
C SER A 157 13.78 -4.56 5.22
N ASN A 158 13.71 -4.99 6.48
CA ASN A 158 14.51 -4.41 7.56
C ASN A 158 16.01 -4.55 7.27
N GLU A 159 16.43 -5.67 6.69
CA GLU A 159 17.82 -5.94 6.31
C GLU A 159 18.28 -5.00 5.21
N ALA A 160 17.46 -4.79 4.17
CA ALA A 160 17.79 -3.86 3.10
C ALA A 160 17.89 -2.42 3.61
N ALA A 161 16.98 -2.01 4.50
CA ALA A 161 17.04 -0.69 5.14
C ALA A 161 18.31 -0.54 6.01
N PHE A 162 18.66 -1.57 6.78
CA PHE A 162 19.87 -1.61 7.60
C PHE A 162 21.15 -1.55 6.78
N ILE A 163 21.22 -2.27 5.66
CA ILE A 163 22.38 -2.25 4.77
C ILE A 163 22.50 -0.88 4.09
N LEU A 164 21.39 -0.31 3.60
CA LEU A 164 21.39 1.00 2.95
C LEU A 164 21.92 2.10 3.88
N GLN A 165 21.43 2.14 5.13
CA GLN A 165 21.84 3.17 6.08
C GLN A 165 23.28 2.97 6.58
N LEU A 166 23.78 1.73 6.63
CA LEU A 166 25.19 1.45 6.94
C LEU A 166 26.09 1.88 5.78
N PHE A 167 25.72 1.49 4.56
CA PHE A 167 26.45 1.84 3.34
C PHE A 167 26.57 3.36 3.16
N ALA A 168 25.47 4.10 3.29
CA ALA A 168 25.49 5.56 3.18
C ALA A 168 26.42 6.21 4.21
N ARG A 169 26.46 5.71 5.45
CA ARG A 169 27.38 6.23 6.49
C ARG A 169 28.83 5.85 6.25
N LEU A 170 29.11 4.64 5.78
CA LEU A 170 30.45 4.23 5.37
C LEU A 170 30.96 5.06 4.18
N TYR A 171 30.05 5.44 3.28
CA TYR A 171 30.34 6.37 2.19
C TYR A 171 30.59 7.81 2.69
N GLY A 172 30.27 8.14 3.94
CA GLY A 172 30.46 9.48 4.52
C GLY A 172 29.23 10.38 4.43
N CYS A 173 28.06 9.83 4.10
CA CYS A 173 26.81 10.57 3.97
C CYS A 173 25.85 10.30 5.14
N ASN A 174 25.38 11.37 5.80
CA ASN A 174 24.35 11.31 6.84
C ASN A 174 22.95 11.74 6.36
N HIS A 175 22.81 12.17 5.10
CA HIS A 175 21.51 12.57 4.54
C HIS A 175 20.73 11.34 4.09
N ILE A 176 20.18 10.62 5.07
CA ILE A 176 19.46 9.37 4.87
C ILE A 176 18.04 9.54 5.39
N ASN A 177 17.06 9.39 4.51
CA ASN A 177 15.64 9.42 4.87
C ASN A 177 14.89 8.28 4.19
N ASN A 178 13.63 8.11 4.54
CA ASN A 178 12.75 7.16 3.87
C ASN A 178 11.34 7.74 3.72
N CYS A 179 10.47 7.00 3.04
CA CYS A 179 9.10 7.45 2.81
C CYS A 179 8.26 7.62 4.10
N SER A 180 8.63 6.96 5.21
CA SER A 180 7.88 7.11 6.46
C SER A 180 8.11 8.47 7.12
N TYR A 181 9.19 9.18 6.77
CA TYR A 181 9.40 10.56 7.23
C TYR A 181 8.23 11.47 6.86
N TYR A 182 7.76 11.41 5.62
CA TYR A 182 6.64 12.24 5.16
C TYR A 182 5.29 11.85 5.79
N CYS A 183 5.13 10.58 6.18
CA CYS A 183 3.84 10.06 6.65
C CYS A 183 3.72 9.98 8.19
N HIS A 184 4.81 9.72 8.90
CA HIS A 184 4.81 9.34 10.31
C HIS A 184 5.59 10.30 11.21
N GLN A 185 6.31 11.29 10.66
CA GLN A 185 7.15 12.14 11.51
C GLN A 185 6.32 12.97 12.49
N ALA A 186 5.22 13.57 12.02
CA ALA A 186 4.32 14.35 12.89
C ALA A 186 3.72 13.48 14.01
N SER A 187 3.26 12.27 13.67
CA SER A 187 2.74 11.34 14.68
C SER A 187 3.81 10.88 15.66
N GLY A 188 5.04 10.63 15.17
CA GLY A 188 6.16 10.23 16.01
C GLY A 188 6.52 11.29 17.05
N VAL A 189 6.56 12.56 16.65
CA VAL A 189 6.78 13.70 17.57
C VAL A 189 5.66 13.78 18.61
N GLY A 190 4.40 13.75 18.18
CA GLY A 190 3.24 13.86 19.08
C GLY A 190 3.14 12.70 20.07
N LEU A 191 3.30 11.45 19.61
CA LEU A 191 3.28 10.28 20.48
C LEU A 191 4.45 10.28 21.45
N ASN A 192 5.66 10.63 21.00
CA ASN A 192 6.81 10.66 21.89
C ASN A 192 6.65 11.70 23.00
N ALA A 193 6.12 12.88 22.68
CA ALA A 193 5.83 13.93 23.66
C ALA A 193 4.72 13.55 24.65
N THR A 194 3.76 12.72 24.24
CA THR A 194 2.57 12.38 25.05
C THR A 194 2.77 11.11 25.88
N ILE A 195 3.36 10.07 25.28
CA ILE A 195 3.42 8.71 25.85
C ILE A 195 4.85 8.11 25.84
N GLY A 196 5.87 8.89 25.48
CA GLY A 196 7.28 8.47 25.56
C GLY A 196 7.74 7.47 24.49
N THR A 197 6.94 7.24 23.45
CA THR A 197 7.30 6.38 22.32
C THR A 197 6.79 6.96 21.00
N ALA A 198 7.55 6.79 19.91
CA ALA A 198 7.18 7.25 18.58
C ALA A 198 6.37 6.22 17.76
N THR A 199 6.05 5.06 18.35
CA THR A 199 5.33 3.96 17.68
C THR A 199 4.02 3.63 18.38
N ALA A 200 3.17 2.86 17.71
CA ALA A 200 1.92 2.36 18.27
C ALA A 200 2.17 1.50 19.52
N THR A 201 1.31 1.68 20.53
CA THR A 201 1.36 0.93 21.81
C THR A 201 0.39 -0.25 21.87
N ILE A 202 -0.45 -0.41 20.85
CA ILE A 202 -1.43 -1.49 20.74
C ILE A 202 -1.15 -2.38 19.55
N GLN A 203 -1.60 -3.63 19.62
CA GLN A 203 -1.54 -4.57 18.52
C GLN A 203 -2.89 -4.68 17.81
N TYR A 204 -2.89 -5.22 16.59
CA TYR A 204 -4.11 -5.46 15.83
C TYR A 204 -5.14 -6.29 16.61
N GLY A 205 -4.69 -7.27 17.40
CA GLY A 205 -5.53 -8.10 18.26
C GLY A 205 -6.32 -7.32 19.31
N ASP A 206 -5.82 -6.18 19.78
CA ASP A 206 -6.47 -5.38 20.81
C ASP A 206 -7.72 -4.67 20.28
N LEU A 207 -7.78 -4.38 18.97
CA LEU A 207 -8.96 -3.80 18.34
C LEU A 207 -10.19 -4.73 18.44
N HIS A 208 -9.97 -6.05 18.47
CA HIS A 208 -11.06 -7.02 18.64
C HIS A 208 -11.62 -7.05 20.06
N LYS A 209 -10.95 -6.43 21.04
CA LYS A 209 -11.39 -6.30 22.43
C LYS A 209 -12.12 -4.97 22.68
N ALA A 210 -11.92 -3.95 21.85
CA ALA A 210 -12.43 -2.60 22.09
C ALA A 210 -13.95 -2.47 21.86
N ASP A 211 -14.73 -2.05 22.85
CA ASP A 211 -16.18 -1.79 22.70
C ASP A 211 -16.49 -0.43 22.05
N LEU A 212 -15.49 0.45 21.96
CA LEU A 212 -15.56 1.76 21.32
C LEU A 212 -14.28 2.04 20.55
N ILE A 213 -14.41 2.41 19.27
CA ILE A 213 -13.27 2.76 18.40
C ILE A 213 -13.50 4.15 17.80
N PHE A 214 -12.50 5.02 17.95
CA PHE A 214 -12.45 6.29 17.24
C PHE A 214 -11.53 6.21 16.02
N VAL A 215 -11.96 6.79 14.90
CA VAL A 215 -11.16 6.88 13.67
C VAL A 215 -11.09 8.35 13.26
N PHE A 216 -9.94 8.97 13.47
CA PHE A 216 -9.68 10.37 13.15
C PHE A 216 -8.93 10.50 11.82
N GLY A 217 -9.47 11.24 10.87
CA GLY A 217 -8.80 11.66 9.62
C GLY A 217 -8.35 10.52 8.71
N ALA A 218 -8.85 9.29 8.91
CA ALA A 218 -8.43 8.12 8.16
C ALA A 218 -9.55 7.56 7.28
N ASN A 219 -9.18 7.07 6.08
CA ASN A 219 -10.05 6.30 5.20
C ASN A 219 -9.60 4.83 5.10
N PRO A 220 -9.87 4.00 6.13
CA PRO A 220 -9.51 2.59 6.09
C PRO A 220 -10.17 1.81 4.95
N ALA A 221 -11.32 2.23 4.40
CA ALA A 221 -11.94 1.48 3.29
C ALA A 221 -11.05 1.41 2.05
N SER A 222 -10.31 2.49 1.78
CA SER A 222 -9.38 2.58 0.66
C SER A 222 -7.95 2.16 1.04
N ASN A 223 -7.49 2.59 2.21
CA ASN A 223 -6.07 2.55 2.58
C ASN A 223 -5.73 1.38 3.51
N HIS A 224 -6.71 0.90 4.28
CA HIS A 224 -6.54 -0.21 5.22
C HIS A 224 -7.75 -1.16 5.19
N PRO A 225 -8.09 -1.81 4.05
CA PRO A 225 -9.38 -2.49 3.90
C PRO A 225 -9.67 -3.55 4.97
N ARG A 226 -8.61 -4.12 5.56
CA ARG A 226 -8.70 -5.06 6.69
C ARG A 226 -9.19 -4.40 7.97
N PHE A 227 -8.79 -3.16 8.23
CA PHE A 227 -9.26 -2.42 9.40
C PHE A 227 -10.77 -2.16 9.35
N VAL A 228 -11.35 -1.90 8.17
CA VAL A 228 -12.81 -1.76 8.04
C VAL A 228 -13.57 -3.00 8.50
N LYS A 229 -13.02 -4.19 8.27
CA LYS A 229 -13.61 -5.42 8.77
C LYS A 229 -13.65 -5.45 10.29
N VAL A 230 -12.59 -5.01 10.97
CA VAL A 230 -12.57 -4.92 12.44
C VAL A 230 -13.59 -3.91 12.96
N LEU A 231 -13.75 -2.78 12.27
CA LEU A 231 -14.80 -1.80 12.60
C LEU A 231 -16.20 -2.43 12.48
N LEU A 232 -16.46 -3.17 11.41
CA LEU A 232 -17.72 -3.92 11.23
C LEU A 232 -17.93 -4.98 12.31
N GLU A 233 -16.89 -5.75 12.64
CA GLU A 233 -16.96 -6.76 13.70
C GLU A 233 -17.26 -6.12 15.05
N CYS A 234 -16.66 -4.95 15.36
CA CYS A 234 -16.98 -4.14 16.54
C CYS A 234 -18.47 -3.73 16.58
N ARG A 235 -19.03 -3.29 15.44
CA ARG A 235 -20.47 -2.97 15.35
C ARG A 235 -21.36 -4.19 15.54
N GLN A 236 -20.98 -5.34 14.98
CA GLN A 236 -21.76 -6.59 15.08
C GLN A 236 -21.84 -7.13 16.50
N ARG A 237 -20.82 -6.91 17.33
CA ARG A 237 -20.83 -7.23 18.76
C ARG A 237 -21.48 -6.16 19.65
N GLY A 238 -22.13 -5.16 19.06
CA GLY A 238 -22.82 -4.08 19.78
C GLY A 238 -21.94 -2.88 20.15
N GLY A 239 -20.65 -2.92 19.82
CA GLY A 239 -19.71 -1.82 20.04
C GLY A 239 -20.00 -0.59 19.17
N LYS A 240 -19.31 0.50 19.47
CA LYS A 240 -19.48 1.80 18.80
C LYS A 240 -18.23 2.15 17.99
N VAL A 241 -18.46 2.75 16.83
CA VAL A 241 -17.39 3.27 15.96
C VAL A 241 -17.72 4.72 15.66
N ILE A 242 -16.83 5.63 16.04
CA ILE A 242 -16.98 7.07 15.83
C ILE A 242 -15.96 7.48 14.78
N ILE A 243 -16.44 7.92 13.62
CA ILE A 243 -15.59 8.42 12.55
C ILE A 243 -15.56 9.94 12.64
N VAL A 244 -14.37 10.53 12.65
CA VAL A 244 -14.16 11.98 12.61
C VAL A 244 -13.32 12.29 11.39
N ASN A 245 -13.95 12.77 10.32
CA ASN A 245 -13.28 12.99 9.04
C ASN A 245 -14.01 14.11 8.27
N PRO A 246 -13.31 15.14 7.74
CA PRO A 246 -13.96 16.19 6.94
C PRO A 246 -14.70 15.62 5.73
N ALA A 247 -14.13 14.59 5.08
CA ALA A 247 -14.75 13.91 3.95
C ALA A 247 -15.58 12.71 4.40
N ARG A 248 -16.83 12.62 3.93
CA ARG A 248 -17.71 11.46 4.16
C ARG A 248 -17.55 10.44 3.05
N GLU A 249 -16.95 9.30 3.38
CA GLU A 249 -16.58 8.24 2.43
C GLU A 249 -17.55 7.07 2.51
N ALA A 250 -18.03 6.57 1.36
CA ALA A 250 -19.05 5.51 1.32
C ALA A 250 -18.65 4.26 2.12
N GLY A 251 -17.39 3.81 1.99
CA GLY A 251 -16.88 2.65 2.71
C GLY A 251 -16.69 2.83 4.22
N LEU A 252 -16.82 4.06 4.74
CA LEU A 252 -16.83 4.37 6.17
C LEU A 252 -18.25 4.52 6.73
N VAL A 253 -19.26 4.59 5.85
CA VAL A 253 -20.67 4.58 6.21
C VAL A 253 -21.20 3.14 6.14
N ARG A 254 -21.12 2.51 4.96
CA ARG A 254 -21.51 1.13 4.72
C ARG A 254 -20.48 0.37 3.91
N PHE A 255 -20.16 -0.84 4.36
CA PHE A 255 -19.20 -1.70 3.67
C PHE A 255 -19.77 -3.10 3.44
N ALA A 256 -19.75 -3.54 2.18
CA ALA A 256 -20.17 -4.87 1.77
C ALA A 256 -18.94 -5.75 1.61
N SER A 257 -18.65 -6.53 2.65
CA SER A 257 -17.48 -7.42 2.66
C SER A 257 -17.67 -8.58 1.67
N PRO A 258 -16.81 -8.72 0.64
CA PRO A 258 -16.89 -9.85 -0.29
C PRO A 258 -16.69 -11.21 0.38
N ALA A 259 -16.06 -11.24 1.55
CA ALA A 259 -15.82 -12.44 2.33
C ALA A 259 -17.06 -12.90 3.13
N ASN A 260 -18.14 -12.12 3.16
CA ASN A 260 -19.36 -12.45 3.88
C ASN A 260 -20.58 -12.36 2.93
N PHE A 261 -21.09 -13.53 2.52
CA PHE A 261 -22.21 -13.64 1.59
C PHE A 261 -23.48 -12.92 2.08
N LYS A 262 -23.80 -13.00 3.38
CA LYS A 262 -24.92 -12.29 3.98
C LYS A 262 -24.73 -10.77 3.91
N SER A 263 -23.50 -10.29 4.14
CA SER A 263 -23.14 -8.86 3.97
C SER A 263 -23.28 -8.40 2.52
N MET A 264 -22.92 -9.23 1.53
CA MET A 264 -23.10 -8.89 0.12
C MET A 264 -24.57 -8.80 -0.29
N ILE A 265 -25.43 -9.72 0.17
CA ILE A 265 -26.86 -9.72 -0.14
C ILE A 265 -27.59 -8.55 0.51
N THR A 266 -27.22 -8.20 1.74
CA THR A 266 -27.87 -7.11 2.51
C THR A 266 -27.33 -5.72 2.17
N GLY A 267 -26.41 -5.61 1.20
CA GLY A 267 -25.82 -4.33 0.78
C GLY A 267 -24.81 -3.75 1.75
N GLY A 268 -24.19 -4.57 2.59
CA GLY A 268 -23.17 -4.19 3.56
C GLY A 268 -23.67 -3.87 4.96
N GLY A 269 -22.76 -3.90 5.92
CA GLY A 269 -23.03 -3.48 7.30
C GLY A 269 -22.70 -2.01 7.51
N GLU A 270 -23.39 -1.36 8.44
CA GLU A 270 -23.03 -0.03 8.93
C GLU A 270 -21.69 -0.08 9.66
N VAL A 271 -20.76 0.77 9.23
CA VAL A 271 -19.42 0.88 9.80
C VAL A 271 -19.42 1.92 10.91
N ALA A 272 -19.82 3.15 10.62
CA ALA A 272 -19.89 4.23 11.60
C ALA A 272 -21.18 4.13 12.42
N SER A 273 -21.06 4.18 13.74
CA SER A 273 -22.20 4.47 14.62
C SER A 273 -22.51 5.96 14.69
N HIS A 274 -21.48 6.79 14.55
CA HIS A 274 -21.56 8.24 14.48
C HIS A 274 -20.51 8.72 13.49
N TYR A 275 -20.86 9.74 12.71
CA TYR A 275 -19.98 10.36 11.74
C TYR A 275 -19.92 11.86 12.02
N VAL A 276 -18.74 12.35 12.37
CA VAL A 276 -18.50 13.77 12.64
C VAL A 276 -17.67 14.34 11.51
N GLN A 277 -18.19 15.37 10.84
CA GLN A 277 -17.50 16.09 9.77
C GLN A 277 -17.04 17.45 10.28
N PRO A 278 -15.79 17.59 10.78
CA PRO A 278 -15.27 18.88 11.15
C PRO A 278 -15.11 19.77 9.91
N HIS A 279 -15.35 21.07 10.07
CA HIS A 279 -14.97 22.08 9.09
C HIS A 279 -13.50 22.44 9.34
N VAL A 280 -12.64 22.23 8.35
CA VAL A 280 -11.18 22.37 8.44
C VAL A 280 -10.69 23.28 7.33
#